data_AF-A0A537KNH5-F1
#
_entry.id   AF-A0A537KNH5-F1
#
_cell.length_a   1.000
_cell.length_b   1.000
_cell.length_c   1.000
_cell.angle_alpha   90.00
_cell.angle_beta   90.00
_cell.angle_gamma   90.00
#
_symmetry.space_group_name_H-M   'P 1'
#
loop_
_entity.id
_entity.type
_entity.pdbx_description
1 polymer ?
#
loop_
_entity_poly.entity_id
_entity_poly.type
_entity_poly.pdbx_seq_one_letter_code
_entity_poly.pdbx_strand_id
1 'polypeptide(L)'
;MNESVYNGSITVNQFKADPLVYAKLKEYSLTHRKESTVAESVLWDKLRNKKEGYKFLRQHIIGQFIADFVCLKKGLVIEVDGNHHQLPEMKLTDEERSRALKELGFDVLRFNNEEILYHGDEVIDKIHSRLSKLPDKKIDEEKIGVYTDSSPTGGSRREGTKFGEGASVLGITGTGGAGKSSVTDEIVRRFLNNFTDKTIAVISVDPSKRKTGGALLGDRIRMNSISHPRAYMRSLATRESDKALSAHVEEAIDVCKAAGFDFIILESAGVGQSDVSISDYCDVSLYVMTPEYGAASQLEKINMLDYADVIAINKFDKAGALDALSDVRKQYKRNHQLFKSKDEELPIIGTVASKFNDDGVNHLFELLLKAIEKK
;
A
#
# COMPACT_ATOMS: atom_id res chain seq x y z
N MET A 1 3.07 -14.86 -27.08
CA MET A 1 3.82 -15.41 -25.93
C MET A 1 4.90 -14.40 -25.62
N ASN A 2 4.65 -13.49 -24.68
CA ASN A 2 5.65 -12.51 -24.25
C ASN A 2 5.86 -12.69 -22.76
N GLU A 3 7.12 -13.00 -22.43
CA GLU A 3 7.65 -13.29 -21.12
C GLU A 3 7.48 -12.09 -20.18
N SER A 4 7.16 -12.41 -18.94
CA SER A 4 7.10 -11.50 -17.80
C SER A 4 8.35 -10.65 -17.69
N VAL A 5 8.21 -9.33 -17.80
CA VAL A 5 9.24 -8.39 -17.33
C VAL A 5 9.11 -8.27 -15.80
N TYR A 6 9.40 -9.38 -15.13
CA TYR A 6 9.98 -9.43 -13.79
C TYR A 6 11.36 -10.05 -13.99
N ASN A 7 12.36 -9.20 -14.24
CA ASN A 7 13.75 -9.63 -14.48
C ASN A 7 14.43 -10.12 -13.19
N GLY A 8 13.86 -11.14 -12.52
CA GLY A 8 14.51 -11.96 -11.50
C GLY A 8 15.19 -11.22 -10.33
N SER A 9 14.94 -9.93 -10.14
CA SER A 9 15.65 -9.08 -9.20
C SER A 9 14.67 -8.57 -8.16
N ILE A 10 14.75 -9.17 -6.98
CA ILE A 10 14.09 -8.64 -5.79
C ILE A 10 14.95 -7.50 -5.26
N THR A 11 14.41 -6.29 -5.24
CA THR A 11 15.03 -5.16 -4.52
C THR A 11 14.62 -5.24 -3.04
N VAL A 12 15.54 -4.86 -2.14
CA VAL A 12 15.44 -5.05 -0.68
C VAL A 12 14.15 -4.51 -0.04
N ASN A 13 13.43 -3.61 -0.71
CA ASN A 13 12.14 -3.09 -0.25
C ASN A 13 10.98 -4.12 -0.30
N GLN A 14 11.09 -5.21 -1.08
CA GLN A 14 10.10 -6.29 -1.13
C GLN A 14 10.17 -7.25 0.08
N PHE A 15 11.20 -7.13 0.92
CA PHE A 15 11.40 -7.94 2.13
C PHE A 15 10.96 -7.23 3.43
N LYS A 16 10.34 -6.05 3.32
CA LYS A 16 10.00 -5.26 4.51
C LYS A 16 8.72 -5.75 5.12
N ALA A 17 8.77 -5.98 6.42
CA ALA A 17 7.60 -6.22 7.23
C ALA A 17 6.64 -5.04 7.12
N ASP A 18 5.33 -5.27 7.20
CA ASP A 18 4.37 -4.17 7.28
C ASP A 18 4.61 -3.39 8.58
N PRO A 19 4.93 -2.08 8.52
CA PRO A 19 5.29 -1.29 9.69
C PRO A 19 4.23 -1.25 10.78
N LEU A 20 2.92 -1.35 10.44
CA LEU A 20 1.83 -1.36 11.43
C LEU A 20 1.96 -2.51 12.40
N VAL A 21 2.30 -3.66 11.83
CA VAL A 21 2.30 -4.92 12.53
C VAL A 21 3.71 -5.34 12.87
N TYR A 22 4.75 -4.70 12.35
CA TYR A 22 6.15 -5.09 12.59
C TYR A 22 6.49 -5.16 14.07
N ALA A 23 6.07 -4.20 14.89
CA ALA A 23 6.32 -4.25 16.33
C ALA A 23 5.72 -5.51 16.97
N LYS A 24 4.44 -5.79 16.67
CA LYS A 24 3.74 -6.99 17.13
C LYS A 24 4.36 -8.26 16.54
N LEU A 25 4.60 -8.31 15.23
CA LEU A 25 5.22 -9.44 14.53
C LEU A 25 6.66 -9.70 15.00
N LYS A 26 7.40 -8.67 15.41
CA LYS A 26 8.72 -8.81 16.01
C LYS A 26 8.65 -9.43 17.39
N GLU A 27 7.70 -8.98 18.22
CA GLU A 27 7.43 -9.61 19.51
C GLU A 27 7.00 -11.08 19.35
N TYR A 28 6.09 -11.35 18.42
CA TYR A 28 5.69 -12.71 18.07
C TYR A 28 6.87 -13.53 17.55
N SER A 29 7.66 -13.02 16.61
CA SER A 29 8.86 -13.69 16.08
C SER A 29 9.85 -14.05 17.19
N LEU A 30 10.10 -13.14 18.14
CA LEU A 30 10.95 -13.40 19.30
C LEU A 30 10.37 -14.47 20.22
N THR A 31 9.05 -14.47 20.41
CA THR A 31 8.33 -15.48 21.21
C THR A 31 8.41 -16.85 20.55
N HIS A 32 8.11 -16.95 19.25
CA HIS A 32 8.21 -18.20 18.48
C HIS A 32 9.64 -18.76 18.43
N ARG A 33 10.67 -17.91 18.47
CA ARG A 33 12.06 -18.38 18.60
C ARG A 33 12.37 -19.01 19.95
N LYS A 34 11.64 -18.66 21.00
CA LYS A 34 11.77 -19.24 22.35
C LYS A 34 10.89 -20.47 22.51
N GLU A 35 9.72 -20.45 21.90
CA GLU A 35 8.68 -21.49 21.98
C GLU A 35 8.66 -22.38 20.73
N SER A 36 9.82 -22.61 20.11
CA SER A 36 9.92 -23.41 18.90
C SER A 36 9.55 -24.87 19.16
N THR A 37 8.80 -25.48 18.25
CA THR A 37 8.43 -26.88 18.34
C THR A 37 9.65 -27.80 18.26
N VAL A 38 9.46 -29.07 18.64
CA VAL A 38 10.53 -30.08 18.52
C VAL A 38 10.95 -30.25 17.06
N ALA A 39 10.00 -30.27 16.13
CA ALA A 39 10.28 -30.38 14.69
C ALA A 39 11.05 -29.17 14.17
N GLU A 40 10.63 -27.94 14.51
CA GLU A 40 11.37 -26.73 14.15
C GLU A 40 12.81 -26.74 14.69
N SER A 41 12.98 -27.19 15.93
CA SER A 41 14.30 -27.27 16.57
C SER A 41 15.22 -28.26 15.85
N VAL A 42 14.69 -29.45 15.53
CA VAL A 42 15.40 -30.49 14.77
C VAL A 42 15.78 -29.98 13.38
N LEU A 43 14.85 -29.35 12.67
CA LEU A 43 15.11 -28.82 11.34
C LEU A 43 16.12 -27.67 11.38
N TRP A 44 16.04 -26.78 12.39
CA TRP A 44 16.99 -25.69 12.55
C TRP A 44 18.42 -26.18 12.77
N ASP A 45 18.63 -27.26 13.53
CA ASP A 45 19.96 -27.81 13.76
C ASP A 45 20.61 -28.41 12.50
N LYS A 46 19.78 -28.85 11.55
CA LYS A 46 20.21 -29.25 10.21
C LYS A 46 20.52 -28.03 9.31
N LEU A 47 19.68 -26.99 9.33
CA LEU A 47 19.80 -25.83 8.44
C LEU A 47 20.84 -24.76 8.88
N ARG A 48 21.10 -24.63 10.19
CA ARG A 48 21.95 -23.55 10.72
C ARG A 48 23.41 -23.66 10.29
N ASN A 49 24.17 -22.57 10.44
CA ASN A 49 25.61 -22.49 10.17
C ASN A 49 26.03 -22.79 8.71
N LYS A 50 25.14 -22.62 7.74
CA LYS A 50 25.41 -22.91 6.32
C LYS A 50 25.92 -24.35 6.09
N LYS A 51 25.52 -25.32 6.94
CA LYS A 51 25.89 -26.74 6.75
C LYS A 51 25.56 -27.22 5.33
N GLU A 52 24.49 -26.65 4.78
CA GLU A 52 23.96 -26.93 3.46
C GLU A 52 24.41 -25.97 2.34
N GLY A 53 25.41 -25.12 2.58
CA GLY A 53 25.89 -24.13 1.62
C GLY A 53 24.99 -22.90 1.43
N TYR A 54 23.78 -22.92 2.02
CA TYR A 54 22.81 -21.82 1.98
C TYR A 54 22.65 -21.15 3.36
N LYS A 55 22.45 -19.83 3.38
CA LYS A 55 22.15 -19.07 4.60
C LYS A 55 20.64 -19.08 4.84
N PHE A 56 20.23 -19.66 5.97
CA PHE A 56 18.86 -19.63 6.46
C PHE A 56 18.69 -18.66 7.63
N LEU A 57 17.54 -17.98 7.66
CA LEU A 57 17.07 -17.20 8.79
C LEU A 57 15.84 -17.91 9.36
N ARG A 58 15.72 -17.97 10.69
CA ARG A 58 14.54 -18.54 11.36
C ARG A 58 13.57 -17.46 11.84
N GLN A 59 12.28 -17.76 11.82
CA GLN A 59 11.19 -16.91 12.30
C GLN A 59 11.34 -15.49 11.74
N HIS A 60 11.50 -15.39 10.42
CA HIS A 60 11.82 -14.16 9.71
C HIS A 60 10.54 -13.50 9.20
N ILE A 61 10.45 -12.17 9.36
CA ILE A 61 9.25 -11.43 8.99
C ILE A 61 9.33 -11.06 7.51
N ILE A 62 8.28 -11.36 6.76
CA ILE A 62 8.13 -11.08 5.33
C ILE A 62 6.74 -10.46 5.13
N GLY A 63 6.67 -9.15 4.84
CA GLY A 63 5.39 -8.45 4.79
C GLY A 63 4.63 -8.55 6.12
N GLN A 64 3.43 -9.12 6.12
CA GLN A 64 2.62 -9.33 7.34
C GLN A 64 2.82 -10.72 7.97
N PHE A 65 3.74 -11.52 7.44
CA PHE A 65 3.91 -12.93 7.80
C PHE A 65 5.19 -13.17 8.56
N ILE A 66 5.20 -14.18 9.43
CA ILE A 66 6.42 -14.75 10.02
C ILE A 66 6.63 -16.11 9.37
N ALA A 67 7.75 -16.27 8.66
CA ALA A 67 8.17 -17.53 8.07
C ALA A 67 9.09 -18.30 9.02
N ASP A 68 8.85 -19.60 9.21
CA ASP A 68 9.63 -20.43 10.14
C ASP A 68 11.10 -20.49 9.74
N PHE A 69 11.38 -20.73 8.46
CA PHE A 69 12.71 -20.60 7.88
C PHE A 69 12.67 -19.95 6.50
N VAL A 70 13.71 -19.18 6.18
CA VAL A 70 13.84 -18.55 4.86
C VAL A 70 15.29 -18.50 4.39
N CYS A 71 15.51 -18.83 3.11
CA CYS A 71 16.73 -18.53 2.38
C CYS A 71 16.48 -17.32 1.46
N LEU A 72 16.82 -16.12 1.92
CA LEU A 72 16.59 -14.87 1.16
C LEU A 72 17.27 -14.88 -0.21
N LYS A 73 18.49 -15.45 -0.29
CA LYS A 73 19.28 -15.48 -1.53
C LYS A 73 18.59 -16.27 -2.63
N LYS A 74 17.86 -17.33 -2.26
CA LYS A 74 17.09 -18.14 -3.21
C LYS A 74 15.61 -17.76 -3.24
N GLY A 75 15.15 -16.95 -2.28
CA GLY A 75 13.74 -16.64 -2.08
C GLY A 75 12.91 -17.88 -1.77
N LEU A 76 13.42 -18.77 -0.92
CA LEU A 76 12.70 -19.99 -0.49
C LEU A 76 12.27 -19.84 0.96
N VAL A 77 10.97 -19.98 1.23
CA VAL A 77 10.34 -20.10 2.55
C VAL A 77 10.07 -21.58 2.84
N ILE A 78 10.32 -21.98 4.09
CA ILE A 78 9.99 -23.31 4.62
C ILE A 78 9.08 -23.10 5.84
N GLU A 79 7.93 -23.77 5.82
CA GLU A 79 6.91 -23.74 6.88
C GLU A 79 6.80 -25.13 7.53
N VAL A 80 6.74 -25.17 8.87
CA VAL A 80 6.63 -26.39 9.67
C VAL A 80 5.27 -26.41 10.36
N ASP A 81 4.40 -27.33 9.93
CA ASP A 81 3.03 -27.61 10.40
C ASP A 81 2.11 -26.40 10.77
N GLY A 82 0.97 -26.30 10.07
CA GLY A 82 0.23 -25.08 9.71
C GLY A 82 -0.49 -24.23 10.78
N ASN A 83 0.05 -24.06 11.98
CA ASN A 83 -0.44 -23.00 12.87
C ASN A 83 -0.15 -21.64 12.24
N HIS A 84 -1.18 -20.81 12.10
CA HIS A 84 -1.10 -19.59 11.32
C HIS A 84 -0.19 -18.58 12.06
N HIS A 85 1.09 -18.51 11.69
CA HIS A 85 2.07 -17.54 12.19
C HIS A 85 1.80 -16.15 11.59
N GLN A 86 0.64 -15.61 11.98
CA GLN A 86 0.06 -14.32 11.63
C GLN A 86 -0.54 -13.74 12.92
N LEU A 87 -0.85 -12.44 12.93
CA LEU A 87 -1.60 -11.89 14.05
C LEU A 87 -2.99 -12.57 14.13
N PRO A 88 -3.55 -12.83 15.33
CA PRO A 88 -4.86 -13.49 15.49
C PRO A 88 -6.02 -12.81 14.74
N GLU A 89 -5.85 -11.52 14.48
CA GLU A 89 -6.73 -10.60 13.77
C GLU A 89 -6.60 -10.67 12.24
N MET A 90 -5.59 -11.38 11.71
CA MET A 90 -5.28 -11.57 10.28
C MET A 90 -5.42 -13.04 9.88
N LYS A 91 -6.63 -13.61 9.96
CA LYS A 91 -6.89 -15.00 9.54
C LYS A 91 -6.99 -15.09 8.02
N LEU A 92 -5.84 -15.18 7.35
CA LEU A 92 -5.77 -15.61 5.95
C LEU A 92 -5.74 -17.14 5.87
N THR A 93 -6.38 -17.70 4.84
CA THR A 93 -6.24 -19.11 4.51
C THR A 93 -4.80 -19.43 4.08
N ASP A 94 -4.39 -20.69 4.23
CA ASP A 94 -3.05 -21.14 3.81
C ASP A 94 -2.79 -20.91 2.31
N GLU A 95 -3.83 -21.01 1.47
CA GLU A 95 -3.75 -20.72 0.04
C GLU A 95 -3.49 -19.24 -0.24
N GLU A 96 -4.17 -18.35 0.49
CA GLU A 96 -3.97 -16.90 0.36
C GLU A 96 -2.60 -16.47 0.85
N ARG A 97 -2.12 -17.02 1.98
CA ARG A 97 -0.75 -16.79 2.47
C ARG A 97 0.28 -17.24 1.45
N SER A 98 0.11 -18.45 0.89
CA SER A 98 1.02 -18.99 -0.11
C SER A 98 1.05 -18.14 -1.39
N ARG A 99 -0.12 -17.63 -1.80
CA ARG A 99 -0.24 -16.72 -2.95
C ARG A 99 0.47 -15.39 -2.68
N ALA A 100 0.24 -14.79 -1.52
CA ALA A 100 0.86 -13.53 -1.12
C ALA A 100 2.39 -13.64 -1.07
N LEU A 101 2.93 -14.73 -0.48
CA LEU A 101 4.38 -14.98 -0.47
C LEU A 101 4.94 -15.15 -1.90
N LYS A 102 4.23 -15.85 -2.79
CA LYS A 102 4.61 -15.98 -4.21
C LYS A 102 4.62 -14.65 -4.96
N GLU A 103 3.65 -13.78 -4.71
CA GLU A 103 3.61 -12.44 -5.28
C GLU A 103 4.77 -11.56 -4.78
N LEU A 104 5.22 -11.77 -3.54
CA LEU A 104 6.46 -11.19 -3.00
C LEU A 104 7.73 -11.89 -3.54
N GLY A 105 7.56 -12.82 -4.48
CA GLY A 105 8.61 -13.56 -5.15
C GLY A 105 9.08 -14.80 -4.42
N PHE A 106 8.53 -15.18 -3.27
CA PHE A 106 8.98 -16.35 -2.52
C PHE A 106 8.35 -17.65 -3.03
N ASP A 107 9.18 -18.67 -3.14
CA ASP A 107 8.67 -20.04 -3.22
C ASP A 107 8.46 -20.60 -1.82
N VAL A 108 7.50 -21.50 -1.66
CA VAL A 108 7.09 -22.02 -0.35
C VAL A 108 7.14 -23.56 -0.38
N LEU A 109 7.85 -24.14 0.58
CA LEU A 109 7.77 -25.56 0.93
C LEU A 109 7.15 -25.70 2.32
N ARG A 110 6.29 -26.69 2.48
CA ARG A 110 5.67 -27.01 3.77
C ARG A 110 5.95 -28.47 4.12
N PHE A 111 6.27 -28.70 5.38
CA PHE A 111 6.48 -30.03 5.94
C PHE A 111 5.65 -30.17 7.21
N ASN A 112 5.06 -31.33 7.43
CA ASN A 112 4.44 -31.63 8.71
C ASN A 112 5.49 -32.09 9.75
N ASN A 113 5.08 -32.18 11.00
CA ASN A 113 6.00 -32.58 12.08
C ASN A 113 6.55 -34.01 11.92
N GLU A 114 5.74 -34.95 11.43
CA GLU A 114 6.17 -36.35 11.25
C GLU A 114 7.25 -36.48 10.17
N GLU A 115 7.11 -35.77 9.05
CA GLU A 115 8.10 -35.71 7.97
C GLU A 115 9.46 -35.22 8.51
N ILE A 116 9.45 -34.20 9.36
CA ILE A 116 10.69 -33.64 9.90
C ILE A 116 11.32 -34.57 10.95
N LEU A 117 10.51 -35.12 11.85
CA LEU A 117 10.98 -35.92 12.97
C LEU A 117 11.46 -37.31 12.55
N TYR A 118 10.79 -37.94 11.60
CA TYR A 118 11.07 -39.32 11.19
C TYR A 118 11.79 -39.41 9.84
N HIS A 119 11.62 -38.43 8.95
CA HIS A 119 12.20 -38.42 7.59
C HIS A 119 13.09 -37.20 7.35
N GLY A 120 13.77 -36.73 8.39
CA GLY A 120 14.49 -35.47 8.35
C GLY A 120 15.61 -35.38 7.30
N ASP A 121 16.16 -36.49 6.80
CA ASP A 121 17.15 -36.45 5.71
C ASP A 121 16.46 -36.26 4.35
N GLU A 122 15.32 -36.92 4.12
CA GLU A 122 14.50 -36.71 2.92
C GLU A 122 13.97 -35.28 2.83
N VAL A 123 13.64 -34.67 3.97
CA VAL A 123 13.24 -33.25 4.06
C VAL A 123 14.38 -32.34 3.58
N ILE A 124 15.61 -32.60 4.00
CA ILE A 124 16.79 -31.84 3.55
C ILE A 124 17.00 -32.04 2.05
N ASP A 125 16.93 -33.27 1.54
CA ASP A 125 17.07 -33.54 0.10
C ASP A 125 16.02 -32.78 -0.73
N LYS A 126 14.76 -32.73 -0.28
CA LYS A 126 13.70 -31.93 -0.92
C LYS A 126 14.04 -30.43 -0.91
N ILE A 127 14.52 -29.89 0.21
CA ILE A 127 14.95 -28.49 0.34
C ILE A 127 16.10 -28.20 -0.63
N HIS A 128 17.12 -29.05 -0.69
CA HIS A 128 18.26 -28.92 -1.60
C HIS A 128 17.87 -28.97 -3.06
N SER A 129 17.06 -29.97 -3.42
CA SER A 129 16.56 -30.10 -4.78
C SER A 129 15.77 -28.87 -5.22
N ARG A 130 15.13 -28.17 -4.28
CA ARG A 130 14.42 -26.93 -4.59
C ARG A 130 15.35 -25.75 -4.72
N LEU A 131 16.28 -25.57 -3.79
CA LEU A 131 17.25 -24.47 -3.80
C LEU A 131 18.14 -24.50 -5.06
N SER A 132 18.52 -25.68 -5.54
CA SER A 132 19.35 -25.83 -6.74
C SER A 132 18.64 -25.39 -8.03
N LYS A 133 17.30 -25.49 -8.06
CA LYS A 133 16.47 -25.06 -9.19
C LYS A 133 16.12 -23.57 -9.16
N LEU A 134 16.23 -22.93 -7.99
CA LEU A 134 15.90 -21.52 -7.83
C LEU A 134 17.09 -20.63 -8.22
N PRO A 135 16.85 -19.55 -8.99
CA PRO A 135 17.90 -18.60 -9.32
C PRO A 135 18.39 -17.86 -8.07
N ASP A 136 19.65 -17.44 -8.09
CA ASP A 136 20.15 -16.50 -7.10
C ASP A 136 19.47 -15.14 -7.29
N LYS A 137 18.91 -14.63 -6.21
CA LYS A 137 18.33 -13.30 -6.14
C LYS A 137 19.42 -12.34 -5.71
N LYS A 138 19.56 -11.22 -6.41
CA LYS A 138 20.46 -10.14 -5.99
C LYS A 138 19.95 -9.60 -4.66
N ILE A 139 20.68 -9.89 -3.58
CA ILE A 139 20.45 -9.23 -2.31
C ILE A 139 21.41 -8.04 -2.27
N ASP A 140 20.86 -6.83 -2.25
CA ASP A 140 21.65 -5.62 -2.11
C ASP A 140 22.11 -5.52 -0.64
N GLU A 141 23.29 -6.07 -0.33
CA GLU A 141 23.78 -6.21 1.06
C GLU A 141 24.08 -4.86 1.71
N GLU A 142 24.35 -3.79 0.95
CA GLU A 142 24.47 -2.40 1.46
C GLU A 142 23.14 -1.82 1.97
N LYS A 143 22.01 -2.47 1.66
CA LYS A 143 20.67 -2.16 2.19
C LYS A 143 20.15 -3.22 3.16
N ILE A 144 20.95 -4.24 3.48
CA ILE A 144 20.67 -5.14 4.59
C ILE A 144 21.13 -4.44 5.87
N GLY A 145 20.17 -3.88 6.61
CA GLY A 145 20.44 -3.33 7.94
C GLY A 145 20.88 -1.87 7.98
N VAL A 146 20.96 -1.18 6.83
CA VAL A 146 20.91 0.29 6.81
C VAL A 146 19.47 0.68 6.55
N TYR A 147 18.75 0.95 7.63
CA TYR A 147 17.63 1.87 7.58
C TYR A 147 18.20 3.23 7.14
N THR A 148 18.33 3.47 5.83
CA THR A 148 18.53 4.85 5.36
C THR A 148 17.19 5.55 5.56
N ASP A 149 17.21 6.71 6.22
CA ASP A 149 16.11 7.55 6.71
C ASP A 149 15.04 7.99 5.68
N SER A 150 14.91 7.29 4.55
CA SER A 150 14.10 7.66 3.40
C SER A 150 13.19 6.55 2.87
N SER A 151 13.05 5.41 3.56
CA SER A 151 12.04 4.41 3.17
C SER A 151 10.77 4.52 4.02
N PRO A 152 9.58 4.74 3.41
CA PRO A 152 8.34 4.97 4.13
C PRO A 152 7.76 3.70 4.75
N THR A 153 8.38 2.53 4.54
CA THR A 153 7.90 1.24 5.04
C THR A 153 8.87 0.57 6.01
N GLY A 154 9.71 1.35 6.71
CA GLY A 154 10.43 0.82 7.86
C GLY A 154 11.32 1.83 8.56
N GLY A 155 10.99 2.16 9.81
CA GLY A 155 11.99 2.19 10.87
C GLY A 155 12.92 3.40 11.01
N SER A 156 12.48 4.60 10.64
CA SER A 156 12.66 5.74 11.54
C SER A 156 11.29 6.41 11.67
N ARG A 157 10.81 6.57 12.92
CA ARG A 157 9.73 7.53 13.20
C ARG A 157 10.15 8.82 12.53
N ARG A 158 9.31 9.41 11.69
CA ARG A 158 9.51 10.80 11.31
C ARG A 158 9.18 11.64 12.55
N GLU A 159 10.13 11.75 13.48
CA GLU A 159 10.21 12.91 14.34
C GLU A 159 10.58 14.08 13.41
N GLY A 160 9.57 14.79 12.90
CA GLY A 160 9.83 16.01 12.13
C GLY A 160 9.12 16.21 10.80
N THR A 161 8.20 15.35 10.34
CA THR A 161 7.15 15.86 9.43
C THR A 161 6.32 16.83 10.24
N LYS A 162 6.65 18.11 10.11
CA LYS A 162 5.85 19.20 10.65
C LYS A 162 4.58 19.26 9.80
N PHE A 163 3.54 18.51 10.20
CA PHE A 163 2.20 19.05 10.02
C PHE A 163 2.22 20.40 10.75
N GLY A 164 1.87 21.48 10.05
CA GLY A 164 1.85 22.82 10.63
C GLY A 164 0.98 22.88 11.88
N GLU A 165 0.94 24.03 12.56
CA GLU A 165 -0.04 24.24 13.64
C GLU A 165 -1.46 24.25 13.02
N GLY A 166 -2.11 23.09 12.99
CA GLY A 166 -3.46 22.90 12.43
C GLY A 166 -3.62 21.59 11.66
N ALA A 167 -4.87 21.16 11.46
CA ALA A 167 -5.17 19.97 10.66
C ALA A 167 -5.00 20.27 9.16
N SER A 168 -4.19 19.50 8.45
CA SER A 168 -4.11 19.58 6.99
C SER A 168 -5.27 18.83 6.35
N VAL A 169 -5.88 19.43 5.33
CA VAL A 169 -7.01 18.86 4.58
C VAL A 169 -6.57 18.43 3.19
N LEU A 170 -6.65 17.13 2.92
CA LEU A 170 -6.46 16.53 1.60
C LEU A 170 -7.81 16.35 0.91
N GLY A 171 -8.00 16.99 -0.24
CA GLY A 171 -9.15 16.78 -1.11
C GLY A 171 -8.86 15.69 -2.14
N ILE A 172 -9.66 14.62 -2.17
CA ILE A 172 -9.59 13.55 -3.16
C ILE A 172 -10.81 13.63 -4.09
N THR A 173 -10.55 13.88 -5.37
CA THR A 173 -11.58 13.92 -6.43
C THR A 173 -11.16 13.06 -7.61
N GLY A 174 -12.06 12.83 -8.56
CA GLY A 174 -11.83 11.91 -9.66
C GLY A 174 -13.11 11.37 -10.29
N THR A 175 -12.96 10.72 -11.44
CA THR A 175 -14.09 10.15 -12.17
C THR A 175 -14.76 9.02 -11.40
N GLY A 176 -16.07 8.84 -11.63
CA GLY A 176 -16.83 7.73 -11.07
C GLY A 176 -16.19 6.38 -11.42
N GLY A 177 -15.92 5.55 -10.41
CA GLY A 177 -15.31 4.23 -10.61
C GLY A 177 -13.78 4.23 -10.77
N ALA A 178 -13.09 5.37 -10.63
CA ALA A 178 -11.63 5.43 -10.66
C ALA A 178 -10.95 4.71 -9.48
N GLY A 179 -11.69 4.43 -8.42
CA GLY A 179 -11.19 3.77 -7.21
C GLY A 179 -10.70 4.75 -6.15
N LYS A 180 -11.28 5.97 -6.09
CA LYS A 180 -11.02 6.99 -5.07
C LYS A 180 -11.06 6.39 -3.66
N SER A 181 -12.17 5.79 -3.25
CA SER A 181 -12.32 5.20 -1.92
C SER A 181 -11.28 4.10 -1.62
N SER A 182 -10.84 3.32 -2.61
CA SER A 182 -9.75 2.35 -2.43
C SER A 182 -8.38 3.02 -2.27
N VAL A 183 -8.11 4.10 -3.01
CA VAL A 183 -6.92 4.93 -2.83
C VAL A 183 -6.96 5.62 -1.46
N THR A 184 -8.11 6.15 -1.06
CA THR A 184 -8.36 6.75 0.26
C THR A 184 -8.03 5.76 1.37
N ASP A 185 -8.54 4.53 1.30
CA ASP A 185 -8.25 3.49 2.30
C ASP A 185 -6.74 3.19 2.41
N GLU A 186 -6.08 3.07 1.26
CA GLU A 186 -4.65 2.80 1.19
C GLU A 186 -3.78 3.98 1.68
N ILE A 187 -4.26 5.23 1.55
CA ILE A 187 -3.66 6.42 2.17
C ILE A 187 -3.88 6.39 3.69
N VAL A 188 -5.10 6.11 4.16
CA VAL A 188 -5.42 5.99 5.59
C VAL A 188 -4.50 4.96 6.24
N ARG A 189 -4.33 3.79 5.59
CA ARG A 189 -3.40 2.75 6.01
C ARG A 189 -2.01 3.35 6.21
N ARG A 190 -1.35 3.76 5.12
CA ARG A 190 0.00 4.37 5.15
C ARG A 190 0.14 5.50 6.17
N PHE A 191 -0.88 6.34 6.36
CA PHE A 191 -0.86 7.36 7.39
C PHE A 191 -0.78 6.78 8.80
N LEU A 192 -1.67 5.84 9.14
CA LEU A 192 -1.66 5.15 10.43
C LEU A 192 -0.38 4.31 10.63
N ASN A 193 0.22 3.81 9.54
CA ASN A 193 1.51 3.11 9.55
C ASN A 193 2.67 4.05 9.88
N ASN A 194 2.66 5.24 9.29
CA ASN A 194 3.78 6.17 9.34
C ASN A 194 3.77 7.05 10.60
N PHE A 195 2.61 7.26 11.20
CA PHE A 195 2.44 8.06 12.42
C PHE A 195 1.84 7.21 13.53
N THR A 196 2.39 7.28 14.74
CA THR A 196 1.90 6.49 15.89
C THR A 196 0.99 7.28 16.82
N ASP A 197 1.12 8.60 16.80
CA ASP A 197 0.52 9.58 17.70
C ASP A 197 -0.49 10.50 16.99
N LYS A 198 -0.52 10.47 15.65
CA LYS A 198 -1.41 11.31 14.85
C LYS A 198 -2.76 10.66 14.58
N THR A 199 -3.78 11.48 14.42
CA THR A 199 -5.15 11.08 14.16
C THR A 199 -5.60 11.50 12.76
N ILE A 200 -6.50 10.71 12.17
CA ILE A 200 -7.01 10.94 10.82
C ILE A 200 -8.54 10.90 10.77
N ALA A 201 -9.15 11.86 10.08
CA ALA A 201 -10.58 11.87 9.78
C ALA A 201 -10.82 11.74 8.28
N VAL A 202 -11.82 10.94 7.90
CA VAL A 202 -12.27 10.78 6.51
C VAL A 202 -13.71 11.25 6.39
N ILE A 203 -13.94 12.28 5.59
CA ILE A 203 -15.25 12.78 5.20
C ILE A 203 -15.46 12.38 3.75
N SER A 204 -16.30 11.38 3.49
CA SER A 204 -16.64 10.95 2.12
C SER A 204 -18.02 11.45 1.74
N VAL A 205 -18.18 11.88 0.49
CA VAL A 205 -19.44 12.38 -0.07
C VAL A 205 -19.92 11.41 -1.16
N ASP A 206 -21.07 10.80 -0.93
CA ASP A 206 -21.73 9.91 -1.89
C ASP A 206 -22.88 10.64 -2.64
N PRO A 207 -23.11 10.33 -3.92
CA PRO A 207 -24.20 10.93 -4.69
C PRO A 207 -25.58 10.45 -4.21
N SER A 208 -26.56 11.37 -4.18
CA SER A 208 -27.94 11.06 -3.79
C SER A 208 -28.78 10.54 -4.96
N LYS A 209 -29.68 9.55 -4.71
CA LYS A 209 -30.58 9.01 -5.74
C LYS A 209 -31.81 9.90 -5.92
N ARG A 210 -31.92 10.54 -7.09
CA ARG A 210 -33.03 11.44 -7.49
C ARG A 210 -34.44 10.88 -7.29
N LYS A 211 -34.68 9.60 -7.60
CA LYS A 211 -36.03 9.02 -7.60
C LYS A 211 -36.58 8.68 -6.21
N THR A 212 -35.70 8.41 -5.25
CA THR A 212 -36.09 7.89 -3.94
C THR A 212 -35.73 8.82 -2.78
N GLY A 213 -34.95 9.88 -3.04
CA GLY A 213 -34.49 10.83 -2.01
C GLY A 213 -33.43 10.25 -1.04
N GLY A 214 -33.11 8.96 -1.15
CA GLY A 214 -32.08 8.30 -0.36
C GLY A 214 -30.69 8.36 -1.00
N ALA A 215 -29.65 8.04 -0.23
CA ALA A 215 -28.29 7.86 -0.71
C ALA A 215 -27.79 6.45 -0.37
N LEU A 216 -27.06 5.82 -1.29
CA LEU A 216 -26.28 4.64 -0.96
C LEU A 216 -24.91 5.14 -0.55
N LEU A 217 -24.60 5.08 0.75
CA LEU A 217 -23.31 5.51 1.29
C LEU A 217 -22.27 4.41 1.08
N GLY A 218 -21.87 4.22 -0.19
CA GLY A 218 -21.16 3.04 -0.67
C GLY A 218 -19.67 3.07 -0.38
N ASP A 219 -19.09 4.27 -0.21
CA ASP A 219 -17.66 4.44 0.02
C ASP A 219 -17.19 3.76 1.31
N ARG A 220 -18.00 3.78 2.37
CA ARG A 220 -17.67 3.13 3.66
C ARG A 220 -17.41 1.63 3.51
N ILE A 221 -18.06 0.95 2.56
CA ILE A 221 -17.90 -0.50 2.35
C ILE A 221 -16.50 -0.82 1.81
N ARG A 222 -15.78 0.15 1.24
CA ARG A 222 -14.42 -0.02 0.71
C ARG A 222 -13.32 0.27 1.75
N MET A 223 -13.67 0.84 2.88
CA MET A 223 -12.71 1.31 3.88
C MET A 223 -12.43 0.23 4.93
N ASN A 224 -11.32 -0.50 4.78
CA ASN A 224 -10.88 -1.51 5.76
C ASN A 224 -10.03 -0.89 6.87
N SER A 225 -9.24 0.13 6.54
CA SER A 225 -8.21 0.72 7.39
C SER A 225 -8.75 1.71 8.42
N ILE A 226 -10.03 2.11 8.31
CA ILE A 226 -10.69 3.04 9.24
C ILE A 226 -11.10 2.40 10.56
N SER A 227 -11.03 1.07 10.69
CA SER A 227 -11.33 0.36 11.94
C SER A 227 -10.14 0.45 12.91
N HIS A 228 -9.78 1.68 13.28
CA HIS A 228 -8.61 1.99 14.08
C HIS A 228 -8.94 3.11 15.10
N PRO A 229 -8.48 3.06 16.37
CA PRO A 229 -8.83 4.06 17.39
C PRO A 229 -8.45 5.51 17.05
N ARG A 230 -7.42 5.68 16.21
CA ARG A 230 -6.95 6.99 15.70
C ARG A 230 -7.60 7.42 14.39
N ALA A 231 -8.56 6.66 13.87
CA ALA A 231 -9.24 6.95 12.62
C ALA A 231 -10.74 7.17 12.86
N TYR A 232 -11.28 8.21 12.22
CA TYR A 232 -12.71 8.48 12.19
C TYR A 232 -13.19 8.58 10.74
N MET A 233 -14.40 8.12 10.46
CA MET A 233 -15.01 8.28 9.14
C MET A 233 -16.46 8.75 9.27
N ARG A 234 -16.82 9.78 8.49
CA ARG A 234 -18.19 10.22 8.28
C ARG A 234 -18.54 10.17 6.79
N SER A 235 -19.71 9.60 6.49
CA SER A 235 -20.26 9.58 5.14
C SER A 235 -21.37 10.62 5.04
N LEU A 236 -21.30 11.48 4.04
CA LEU A 236 -22.26 12.52 3.71
C LEU A 236 -22.92 12.21 2.37
N ALA A 237 -24.10 12.78 2.16
CA ALA A 237 -24.78 12.72 0.87
C ALA A 237 -24.78 14.12 0.24
N THR A 238 -24.62 14.20 -1.09
CA THR A 238 -24.68 15.48 -1.82
C THR A 238 -26.02 16.20 -1.63
N ARG A 239 -27.13 15.46 -1.47
CA ARG A 239 -28.54 15.92 -1.39
C ARG A 239 -29.06 16.71 -2.59
N GLU A 240 -28.17 17.19 -3.46
CA GLU A 240 -28.43 17.79 -4.77
C GLU A 240 -27.78 16.93 -5.86
N SER A 241 -28.40 16.88 -7.06
CA SER A 241 -27.96 15.96 -8.12
C SER A 241 -26.74 16.43 -8.91
N ASP A 242 -26.42 17.72 -8.85
CA ASP A 242 -25.49 18.35 -9.80
C ASP A 242 -24.22 18.88 -9.10
N LYS A 243 -24.03 18.58 -7.81
CA LYS A 243 -22.86 18.98 -7.02
C LYS A 243 -22.04 17.77 -6.59
N ALA A 244 -20.72 17.89 -6.67
CA ALA A 244 -19.77 16.90 -6.16
C ALA A 244 -19.67 16.86 -4.63
N LEU A 245 -20.05 17.95 -3.96
CA LEU A 245 -19.92 18.17 -2.53
C LEU A 245 -21.26 18.49 -1.87
N SER A 246 -21.37 18.16 -0.57
CA SER A 246 -22.53 18.49 0.26
C SER A 246 -22.41 19.93 0.79
N ALA A 247 -23.52 20.63 1.02
CA ALA A 247 -23.52 21.95 1.64
C ALA A 247 -22.93 21.96 3.06
N HIS A 248 -22.82 20.80 3.71
CA HIS A 248 -22.29 20.63 5.07
C HIS A 248 -20.82 20.18 5.10
N VAL A 249 -20.10 20.23 3.97
CA VAL A 249 -18.70 19.80 3.92
C VAL A 249 -17.82 20.68 4.80
N GLU A 250 -17.98 22.01 4.72
CA GLU A 250 -17.22 22.97 5.53
C GLU A 250 -17.45 22.75 7.03
N GLU A 251 -18.72 22.67 7.45
CA GLU A 251 -19.09 22.37 8.85
C GLU A 251 -18.48 21.04 9.33
N ALA A 252 -18.45 20.00 8.49
CA ALA A 252 -17.87 18.71 8.85
C ALA A 252 -16.34 18.78 9.01
N ILE A 253 -15.67 19.55 8.15
CA ILE A 253 -14.22 19.81 8.27
C ILE A 253 -13.93 20.58 9.55
N ASP A 254 -14.69 21.63 9.83
CA ASP A 254 -14.52 22.46 11.03
C ASP A 254 -14.70 21.66 12.32
N VAL A 255 -15.68 20.75 12.36
CA VAL A 255 -15.86 19.83 13.48
C VAL A 255 -14.64 18.92 13.65
N CYS A 256 -14.07 18.40 12.56
CA CYS A 256 -12.86 17.56 12.64
C CYS A 256 -11.64 18.37 13.10
N LYS A 257 -11.48 19.61 12.62
CA LYS A 257 -10.44 20.55 13.07
C LYS A 257 -10.58 20.84 14.57
N ALA A 258 -11.79 21.18 15.02
CA ALA A 258 -12.09 21.45 16.43
C ALA A 258 -11.89 20.22 17.34
N ALA A 259 -12.11 19.01 16.82
CA ALA A 259 -11.85 17.76 17.52
C ALA A 259 -10.36 17.39 17.59
N GLY A 260 -9.47 18.18 16.97
CA GLY A 260 -8.03 18.01 17.05
C GLY A 260 -7.47 16.91 16.14
N PHE A 261 -8.15 16.56 15.04
CA PHE A 261 -7.59 15.63 14.07
C PHE A 261 -6.35 16.23 13.39
N ASP A 262 -5.26 15.47 13.24
CA ASP A 262 -4.04 15.96 12.59
C ASP A 262 -4.18 16.05 11.06
N PHE A 263 -4.95 15.12 10.49
CA PHE A 263 -5.10 14.99 9.05
C PHE A 263 -6.55 14.69 8.68
N ILE A 264 -7.09 15.43 7.72
CA ILE A 264 -8.48 15.30 7.27
C ILE A 264 -8.45 14.97 5.78
N ILE A 265 -9.13 13.90 5.39
CA ILE A 265 -9.38 13.56 3.99
C ILE A 265 -10.82 13.92 3.67
N LEU A 266 -11.02 14.76 2.66
CA LEU A 266 -12.31 15.00 2.02
C LEU A 266 -12.34 14.22 0.70
N GLU A 267 -13.19 13.21 0.57
CA GLU A 267 -13.45 12.53 -0.69
C GLU A 267 -14.76 13.04 -1.30
N SER A 268 -14.71 13.58 -2.53
CA SER A 268 -15.92 13.99 -3.24
C SER A 268 -16.67 12.81 -3.83
N ALA A 269 -17.93 13.04 -4.20
CA ALA A 269 -18.63 12.13 -5.10
C ALA A 269 -17.85 12.01 -6.42
N GLY A 270 -18.05 10.92 -7.18
CA GLY A 270 -17.48 10.82 -8.52
C GLY A 270 -17.89 12.01 -9.38
N VAL A 271 -16.92 12.81 -9.82
CA VAL A 271 -17.18 14.08 -10.50
C VAL A 271 -17.15 13.96 -12.01
N GLY A 272 -17.80 14.92 -12.68
CA GLY A 272 -17.57 15.19 -14.10
C GLY A 272 -16.21 15.85 -14.34
N GLN A 273 -15.73 15.80 -15.58
CA GLN A 273 -14.39 16.27 -15.96
C GLN A 273 -14.15 17.78 -15.72
N SER A 274 -15.20 18.58 -15.51
CA SER A 274 -15.12 20.03 -15.31
C SER A 274 -15.16 20.50 -13.85
N ASP A 275 -15.41 19.60 -12.89
CA ASP A 275 -15.58 19.97 -11.49
C ASP A 275 -14.23 20.21 -10.79
N VAL A 276 -14.09 21.36 -10.14
CA VAL A 276 -12.91 21.76 -9.35
C VAL A 276 -13.27 22.20 -7.93
N SER A 277 -14.53 22.00 -7.52
CA SER A 277 -15.08 22.53 -6.26
C SER A 277 -14.38 21.99 -5.01
N ILE A 278 -13.67 20.87 -5.12
CA ILE A 278 -12.91 20.32 -3.99
C ILE A 278 -11.76 21.21 -3.54
N SER A 279 -11.18 21.98 -4.48
CA SER A 279 -10.04 22.85 -4.21
C SER A 279 -10.38 24.00 -3.25
N ASP A 280 -11.66 24.35 -3.12
CA ASP A 280 -12.14 25.38 -2.19
C ASP A 280 -12.15 24.91 -0.73
N TYR A 281 -12.05 23.59 -0.49
CA TYR A 281 -12.19 22.98 0.83
C TYR A 281 -10.94 22.21 1.29
N CYS A 282 -9.84 22.24 0.54
CA CYS A 282 -8.63 21.50 0.87
C CYS A 282 -7.34 22.32 0.68
N ASP A 283 -6.30 21.98 1.44
CA ASP A 283 -4.97 22.58 1.31
C ASP A 283 -4.17 21.97 0.15
N VAL A 284 -4.39 20.66 -0.06
CA VAL A 284 -3.78 19.84 -1.12
C VAL A 284 -4.86 19.03 -1.81
N SER A 285 -4.82 18.98 -3.12
CA SER A 285 -5.77 18.26 -3.97
C SER A 285 -5.12 17.07 -4.69
N LEU A 286 -5.83 15.94 -4.68
CA LEU A 286 -5.48 14.70 -5.38
C LEU A 286 -6.56 14.39 -6.42
N TYR A 287 -6.14 14.33 -7.69
CA TYR A 287 -7.00 13.85 -8.77
C TYR A 287 -6.73 12.38 -9.09
N VAL A 288 -7.74 11.53 -8.94
CA VAL A 288 -7.66 10.09 -9.25
C VAL A 288 -8.38 9.79 -10.55
N MET A 289 -7.68 9.20 -11.51
CA MET A 289 -8.22 8.76 -12.80
C MET A 289 -7.81 7.33 -13.12
N THR A 290 -8.35 6.76 -14.20
CA THR A 290 -7.91 5.46 -14.74
C THR A 290 -7.22 5.65 -16.09
N PRO A 291 -6.48 4.63 -16.59
CA PRO A 291 -5.92 4.65 -17.93
C PRO A 291 -6.96 4.83 -19.05
N GLU A 292 -8.23 4.48 -18.80
CA GLU A 292 -9.30 4.55 -19.78
C GLU A 292 -10.00 5.93 -19.83
N TYR A 293 -9.35 6.93 -20.44
CA TYR A 293 -9.93 8.27 -20.69
C TYR A 293 -10.37 8.52 -22.14
N GLY A 294 -10.23 7.52 -23.02
CA GLY A 294 -10.52 7.65 -24.45
C GLY A 294 -9.34 8.25 -25.22
N ALA A 295 -9.60 9.19 -26.12
CA ALA A 295 -8.54 9.85 -26.89
C ALA A 295 -7.75 10.84 -26.02
N ALA A 296 -6.46 11.04 -26.33
CA ALA A 296 -5.61 12.01 -25.62
C ALA A 296 -6.19 13.44 -25.58
N SER A 297 -6.98 13.83 -26.58
CA SER A 297 -7.69 15.13 -26.61
C SER A 297 -8.77 15.29 -25.53
N GLN A 298 -9.20 14.19 -24.87
CA GLN A 298 -10.12 14.29 -23.73
C GLN A 298 -9.41 14.82 -22.48
N LEU A 299 -8.08 14.66 -22.37
CA LEU A 299 -7.32 15.19 -21.24
C LEU A 299 -7.38 16.72 -21.19
N GLU A 300 -7.48 17.39 -22.34
CA GLU A 300 -7.63 18.85 -22.44
C GLU A 300 -8.95 19.38 -21.85
N LYS A 301 -9.90 18.49 -21.55
CA LYS A 301 -11.20 18.85 -20.94
C LYS A 301 -11.28 18.56 -19.45
N ILE A 302 -10.23 17.96 -18.88
CA ILE A 302 -10.19 17.60 -17.47
C ILE A 302 -9.58 18.78 -16.71
N ASN A 303 -10.43 19.62 -16.14
CA ASN A 303 -9.97 20.82 -15.41
C ASN A 303 -9.04 20.45 -14.26
N MET A 304 -9.27 19.32 -13.57
CA MET A 304 -8.39 18.89 -12.48
C MET A 304 -6.94 18.64 -12.91
N LEU A 305 -6.61 18.48 -14.20
CA LEU A 305 -5.21 18.42 -14.63
C LEU A 305 -4.50 19.78 -14.54
N ASP A 306 -5.25 20.88 -14.52
CA ASP A 306 -4.75 22.23 -14.29
C ASP A 306 -4.60 22.54 -12.80
N TYR A 307 -5.52 22.05 -11.96
CA TYR A 307 -5.61 22.44 -10.55
C TYR A 307 -5.06 21.44 -9.53
N ALA A 308 -4.94 20.15 -9.88
CA ALA A 308 -4.50 19.13 -8.92
C ALA A 308 -3.04 19.32 -8.50
N ASP A 309 -2.77 19.30 -7.19
CA ASP A 309 -1.41 19.28 -6.67
C ASP A 309 -0.72 17.93 -6.94
N VAL A 310 -1.49 16.83 -6.93
CA VAL A 310 -1.02 15.47 -7.24
C VAL A 310 -2.05 14.72 -8.09
N ILE A 311 -1.58 13.93 -9.05
CA ILE A 311 -2.43 13.09 -9.92
C ILE A 311 -2.06 11.62 -9.75
N ALA A 312 -3.06 10.79 -9.47
CA ALA A 312 -2.94 9.33 -9.42
C ALA A 312 -3.68 8.69 -10.60
N ILE A 313 -2.95 7.95 -11.43
CA ILE A 313 -3.52 7.08 -12.46
C ILE A 313 -3.69 5.69 -11.83
N ASN A 314 -4.85 5.46 -11.22
CA ASN A 314 -5.17 4.21 -10.53
C ASN A 314 -5.62 3.12 -11.50
N LYS A 315 -5.57 1.86 -11.06
CA LYS A 315 -5.73 0.66 -11.92
C LYS A 315 -4.63 0.57 -12.97
N PHE A 316 -3.41 0.88 -12.55
CA PHE A 316 -2.23 0.87 -13.42
C PHE A 316 -1.83 -0.55 -13.91
N ASP A 317 -2.52 -1.59 -13.43
CA ASP A 317 -2.48 -2.95 -13.96
C ASP A 317 -3.21 -3.12 -15.31
N LYS A 318 -4.03 -2.14 -15.71
CA LYS A 318 -4.80 -2.18 -16.96
C LYS A 318 -3.93 -1.91 -18.18
N ALA A 319 -4.35 -2.47 -19.31
CA ALA A 319 -3.69 -2.23 -20.60
C ALA A 319 -3.71 -0.74 -20.95
N GLY A 320 -2.60 -0.25 -21.52
CA GLY A 320 -2.45 1.16 -21.88
C GLY A 320 -2.07 2.09 -20.71
N ALA A 321 -1.83 1.57 -19.49
CA ALA A 321 -1.45 2.39 -18.34
C ALA A 321 -0.16 3.22 -18.55
N LEU A 322 0.84 2.67 -19.23
CA LEU A 322 2.09 3.39 -19.53
C LEU A 322 1.87 4.50 -20.56
N ASP A 323 1.03 4.25 -21.58
CA ASP A 323 0.66 5.26 -22.57
C ASP A 323 -0.16 6.38 -21.92
N ALA A 324 -1.11 6.00 -21.05
CA ALA A 324 -1.88 6.92 -20.21
C ALA A 324 -0.97 7.84 -19.38
N LEU A 325 0.04 7.27 -18.72
CA LEU A 325 1.01 8.05 -17.96
C LEU A 325 1.76 9.05 -18.84
N SER A 326 2.20 8.62 -20.04
CA SER A 326 2.90 9.48 -21.00
C SER A 326 2.01 10.65 -21.46
N ASP A 327 0.75 10.38 -21.79
CA ASP A 327 -0.19 11.39 -22.27
C ASP A 327 -0.58 12.38 -21.16
N VAL A 328 -0.86 11.89 -19.95
CA VAL A 328 -1.18 12.75 -18.80
C VAL A 328 0.01 13.64 -18.44
N ARG A 329 1.25 13.11 -18.48
CA ARG A 329 2.46 13.93 -18.28
C ARG A 329 2.62 15.01 -19.33
N LYS A 330 2.42 14.69 -20.62
CA LYS A 330 2.45 15.69 -21.69
C LYS A 330 1.37 16.75 -21.50
N GLN A 331 0.14 16.36 -21.14
CA GLN A 331 -0.93 17.31 -20.87
C GLN A 331 -0.57 18.22 -19.70
N TYR A 332 -0.11 17.66 -18.58
CA TYR A 332 0.28 18.42 -17.40
C TYR A 332 1.41 19.41 -17.72
N LYS A 333 2.45 18.98 -18.45
CA LYS A 333 3.51 19.91 -18.89
C LYS A 333 2.96 21.06 -19.74
N ARG A 334 1.96 20.81 -20.59
CA ARG A 334 1.29 21.86 -21.38
C ARG A 334 0.52 22.83 -20.47
N ASN A 335 -0.32 22.31 -19.57
CA ASN A 335 -1.13 23.11 -18.64
C ASN A 335 -0.27 24.01 -17.75
N HIS A 336 0.87 23.49 -17.26
CA HIS A 336 1.74 24.17 -16.30
C HIS A 336 2.97 24.84 -16.94
N GLN A 337 3.08 24.86 -18.27
CA GLN A 337 4.22 25.42 -19.03
C GLN A 337 5.59 24.80 -18.67
N LEU A 338 5.62 23.54 -18.24
CA LEU A 338 6.80 22.81 -17.76
C LEU A 338 7.51 22.00 -18.86
N PHE A 339 7.70 22.58 -20.05
CA PHE A 339 8.20 21.86 -21.24
C PHE A 339 9.59 21.23 -21.07
N LYS A 340 10.42 21.77 -20.16
CA LYS A 340 11.79 21.28 -19.90
C LYS A 340 11.91 20.41 -18.65
N SER A 341 10.87 20.32 -17.83
CA SER A 341 10.89 19.52 -16.60
C SER A 341 11.00 18.04 -16.93
N LYS A 342 11.72 17.31 -16.07
CA LYS A 342 11.85 15.86 -16.22
C LYS A 342 10.54 15.18 -15.81
N ASP A 343 10.27 14.01 -16.37
CA ASP A 343 9.04 13.28 -16.10
C ASP A 343 8.93 12.84 -14.64
N GLU A 344 10.08 12.57 -13.99
CA GLU A 344 10.18 12.14 -12.60
C GLU A 344 9.91 13.29 -11.61
N GLU A 345 9.97 14.54 -12.06
CA GLU A 345 9.69 15.73 -11.25
C GLU A 345 8.20 16.09 -11.22
N LEU A 346 7.40 15.50 -12.11
CA LEU A 346 5.97 15.76 -12.18
C LEU A 346 5.22 15.01 -11.06
N PRO A 347 4.21 15.61 -10.44
CA PRO A 347 3.45 14.98 -9.35
C PRO A 347 2.40 14.00 -9.90
N ILE A 348 2.80 13.12 -10.82
CA ILE A 348 1.92 12.18 -11.54
C ILE A 348 2.47 10.77 -11.35
N ILE A 349 1.65 9.90 -10.77
CA ILE A 349 2.07 8.53 -10.43
C ILE A 349 1.01 7.50 -10.81
N GLY A 350 1.47 6.35 -11.31
CA GLY A 350 0.64 5.16 -11.53
C GLY A 350 0.42 4.42 -10.21
N THR A 351 -0.80 3.99 -9.93
CA THR A 351 -1.16 3.28 -8.69
C THR A 351 -2.03 2.06 -8.95
N VAL A 352 -1.90 1.05 -8.10
CA VAL A 352 -2.79 -0.12 -8.08
C VAL A 352 -3.33 -0.32 -6.68
N ALA A 353 -4.37 0.43 -6.31
CA ALA A 353 -4.93 0.38 -4.95
C ALA A 353 -5.51 -1.00 -4.57
N SER A 354 -5.83 -1.86 -5.54
CA SER A 354 -6.25 -3.24 -5.29
C SER A 354 -5.11 -4.20 -4.98
N LYS A 355 -3.86 -3.80 -5.21
CA LYS A 355 -2.67 -4.60 -4.91
C LYS A 355 -2.18 -4.24 -3.51
N PHE A 356 -2.08 -5.24 -2.64
CA PHE A 356 -1.55 -5.05 -1.31
C PHE A 356 -0.12 -4.49 -1.37
N ASN A 357 0.13 -3.44 -0.57
CA ASN A 357 1.43 -2.77 -0.48
C ASN A 357 2.01 -2.35 -1.85
N ASP A 358 1.15 -1.83 -2.73
CA ASP A 358 1.58 -1.31 -4.03
C ASP A 358 2.64 -0.20 -3.88
N ASP A 359 3.73 -0.34 -4.66
CA ASP A 359 4.84 0.62 -4.70
C ASP A 359 4.39 1.98 -5.25
N GLY A 360 3.45 1.98 -6.21
CA GLY A 360 2.88 3.20 -6.76
C GLY A 360 2.13 4.00 -5.69
N VAL A 361 1.30 3.34 -4.89
CA VAL A 361 0.59 4.01 -3.78
C VAL A 361 1.54 4.42 -2.65
N ASN A 362 2.64 3.70 -2.42
CA ASN A 362 3.71 4.14 -1.50
C ASN A 362 4.30 5.48 -1.97
N HIS A 363 4.64 5.59 -3.25
CA HIS A 363 5.17 6.82 -3.82
C HIS A 363 4.12 7.95 -3.84
N LEU A 364 2.86 7.64 -4.14
CA LEU A 364 1.75 8.60 -4.03
C LEU A 364 1.69 9.22 -2.63
N PHE A 365 1.75 8.38 -1.58
CA PHE A 365 1.71 8.86 -0.20
C PHE A 365 2.89 9.79 0.13
N GLU A 366 4.09 9.49 -0.35
CA GLU A 366 5.25 10.40 -0.20
C GLU A 366 5.04 11.74 -0.91
N LEU A 367 4.49 11.73 -2.13
CA LEU A 367 4.20 12.95 -2.88
C LEU A 367 3.17 13.82 -2.14
N LEU A 368 2.14 13.20 -1.57
CA LEU A 368 1.12 13.90 -0.78
C LEU A 368 1.73 14.54 0.46
N LEU A 369 2.55 13.82 1.23
CA LEU A 369 3.23 14.40 2.40
C LEU A 369 4.12 15.59 2.00
N LYS A 370 4.89 15.47 0.91
CA LYS A 370 5.71 16.58 0.39
C LYS A 370 4.86 17.76 -0.07
N ALA A 371 3.68 17.52 -0.63
CA ALA A 371 2.76 18.58 -1.04
C ALA A 371 2.17 19.30 0.17
N ILE A 372 1.81 18.55 1.22
CA ILE A 372 1.31 19.09 2.49
C ILE A 372 2.39 19.93 3.18
N GLU A 373 3.64 19.47 3.23
CA GLU A 373 4.76 20.21 3.84
C GLU A 373 5.10 21.55 3.13
N LYS A 374 4.68 21.71 1.87
CA LYS A 374 4.93 22.92 1.07
C LYS A 374 3.86 24.01 1.26
N LYS A 375 2.71 23.65 1.81
CA LYS A 375 1.59 24.56 2.10
C LYS A 375 1.70 25.02 3.55
#